data_AF-A0A0S4VMT0-F1
#
_entry.id   AF-A0A0S4VMT0-F1
#
_cell.length_a   1.000
_cell.length_b   1.000
_cell.length_c   1.000
_cell.angle_alpha   90.00
_cell.angle_beta   90.00
_cell.angle_gamma   90.00
#
_symmetry.space_group_name_H-M   'P 1'
#
loop_
_entity.id
_entity.type
_entity.pdbx_description
1 polymer ?
#
loop_
_entity_poly.entity_id
_entity_poly.type
_entity_poly.pdbx_seq_one_letter_code
_entity_poly.pdbx_strand_id
1 'polypeptide(L)'
;MLVQCGECGREVSDRAVACPACGNPAAREGRSGMPFVWKLALVVGVLFAFGFLLGIAGNNALNSPKRRDELAIEKCRETERDALLDLGARRFARAACDRMVDEFRSRYGAEPR
;
A
#
# COMPACT_ATOMS: atom_id res chain seq x y z
N MET A 1 22.58 40.20 2.04
CA MET A 1 23.47 40.98 2.95
C MET A 1 24.67 41.45 2.14
N LEU A 2 25.35 42.53 2.53
CA LEU A 2 26.62 42.90 1.90
C LEU A 2 27.77 42.31 2.73
N VAL A 3 28.76 41.77 2.04
CA VAL A 3 29.98 41.20 2.60
C VAL A 3 31.18 41.91 1.98
N GLN A 4 32.26 42.11 2.74
CA GLN A 4 33.48 42.69 2.19
C GLN A 4 34.23 41.65 1.35
N CYS A 5 34.69 42.08 0.18
CA CYS A 5 35.57 41.28 -0.65
C CYS A 5 36.94 41.15 0.02
N GLY A 6 37.38 39.91 0.28
CA GLY A 6 38.68 39.63 0.91
C GLY A 6 39.90 40.11 0.10
N GLU A 7 39.74 40.35 -1.21
CA GLU A 7 40.83 40.79 -2.09
C GLU A 7 40.90 42.32 -2.22
N CYS A 8 39.77 42.97 -2.47
CA CYS A 8 39.74 44.40 -2.78
C CYS A 8 39.08 45.29 -1.72
N GLY A 9 38.57 44.70 -0.64
CA GLY A 9 37.95 45.42 0.49
C GLY A 9 36.61 46.10 0.18
N ARG A 10 36.11 46.05 -1.06
CA ARG A 10 34.81 46.61 -1.42
C ARG A 10 33.66 45.74 -0.94
N GLU A 11 32.55 46.39 -0.60
CA GLU A 11 31.31 45.71 -0.26
C GLU A 11 30.67 45.10 -1.51
N VAL A 12 30.32 43.82 -1.41
CA VAL A 12 29.70 43.04 -2.48
C VAL A 12 28.50 42.29 -1.92
N SER A 13 27.47 42.09 -2.73
CA SER A 13 26.34 41.25 -2.36
C SER A 13 26.80 39.82 -2.01
N ASP A 14 26.28 39.27 -0.92
CA ASP A 14 26.45 37.86 -0.53
C ASP A 14 25.90 36.86 -1.56
N ARG A 15 25.11 37.33 -2.53
CA ARG A 15 24.60 36.54 -3.66
C ARG A 15 25.41 36.71 -4.95
N ALA A 16 26.41 37.59 -4.97
CA ALA A 16 27.21 37.82 -6.17
C ALA A 16 28.02 36.57 -6.52
N VAL A 17 28.15 36.27 -7.82
CA VAL A 17 28.96 35.13 -8.30
C VAL A 17 30.45 35.45 -8.19
N ALA A 18 30.80 36.72 -8.44
CA ALA A 18 32.14 37.25 -8.33
C ALA A 18 32.06 38.73 -7.94
N CYS A 19 33.14 39.27 -7.40
CA CYS A 19 33.28 40.69 -7.08
C CYS A 19 33.27 41.51 -8.38
N PRO A 20 32.34 42.46 -8.57
CA PRO A 20 32.30 43.29 -9.79
C PRO A 20 33.46 44.28 -9.88
N ALA A 21 34.17 44.50 -8.77
CA ALA A 21 35.27 45.45 -8.67
C ALA A 21 36.64 44.89 -9.05
N CYS A 22 36.92 43.63 -8.71
CA CYS A 22 38.22 43.00 -8.97
C CYS A 22 38.12 41.63 -9.69
N GLY A 23 36.91 41.10 -9.88
CA GLY A 23 36.68 39.81 -10.52
C GLY A 23 36.85 38.58 -9.63
N ASN A 24 37.22 38.74 -8.35
CA ASN A 24 37.44 37.60 -7.45
C ASN A 24 36.15 36.77 -7.28
N PRO A 25 36.15 35.44 -7.51
CA PRO A 25 34.98 34.60 -7.28
C PRO A 25 34.53 34.67 -5.82
N ALA A 26 33.24 34.91 -5.61
CA ALA A 26 32.68 34.86 -4.26
C ALA A 26 32.63 33.40 -3.82
N ALA A 27 33.23 33.08 -2.67
CA ALA A 27 33.10 31.77 -2.07
C ALA A 27 31.62 31.52 -1.77
N ARG A 28 30.97 30.75 -2.64
CA ARG A 28 29.61 30.29 -2.40
C ARG A 28 29.69 29.28 -1.27
N GLU A 29 29.40 29.72 -0.05
CA GLU A 29 28.92 28.79 0.96
C GLU A 29 27.61 28.22 0.42
N GLY A 30 27.72 27.06 -0.22
CA GLY A 30 26.61 26.33 -0.77
C GLY A 30 25.63 26.09 0.37
N ARG A 31 24.59 26.93 0.44
CA ARG A 31 23.38 26.60 1.19
C ARG A 31 22.87 25.31 0.56
N SER A 32 23.23 24.20 1.18
CA SER A 32 22.81 22.86 0.82
C SER A 32 21.29 22.86 0.94
N GLY A 33 20.62 23.08 -0.19
CA GLY A 33 19.18 23.24 -0.30
C GLY A 33 18.44 21.94 -0.12
N MET A 34 18.75 21.15 0.91
CA MET A 34 18.19 19.81 1.06
C MET A 34 17.58 19.43 2.42
N PRO A 35 17.23 20.35 3.36
CA PRO A 35 16.44 19.91 4.51
C PRO A 35 15.00 19.54 4.11
N PHE A 36 14.47 20.12 3.03
CA PHE A 36 13.10 19.87 2.59
C PHE A 36 12.95 18.56 1.80
N VAL A 37 13.89 18.26 0.89
CA VAL A 37 13.83 17.03 0.09
C VAL A 37 14.00 15.79 0.95
N TRP A 38 14.86 15.83 1.97
CA TRP A 38 15.00 14.70 2.91
C TRP A 38 13.75 14.49 3.78
N LYS A 39 13.10 15.59 4.21
CA LYS A 39 11.81 15.51 4.91
C LYS A 39 10.70 14.94 4.02
N LEU A 40 10.61 15.37 2.76
CA LEU A 40 9.65 14.81 1.80
C LEU A 40 9.91 13.33 1.53
N ALA A 41 11.17 12.92 1.37
CA ALA A 41 11.53 11.52 1.18
C ALA A 41 11.14 10.65 2.38
N LEU A 42 11.31 11.14 3.62
CA LEU A 42 10.85 10.46 4.82
C LEU A 42 9.33 10.31 4.84
N VAL A 43 8.58 11.37 4.56
CA VAL A 43 7.11 11.33 4.55
C VAL A 43 6.58 10.37 3.48
N VAL A 44 7.11 10.43 2.26
CA VAL A 44 6.72 9.51 1.18
C VAL A 44 7.07 8.07 1.54
N GLY A 45 8.26 7.83 2.11
CA GLY A 45 8.68 6.50 2.59
C GLY A 45 7.75 5.94 3.67
N VAL A 46 7.35 6.76 4.65
CA VAL A 46 6.41 6.37 5.71
C VAL A 46 5.03 6.05 5.15
N LEU A 47 4.50 6.88 4.23
CA LEU A 47 3.21 6.63 3.58
C LEU A 47 3.23 5.33 2.77
N PHE A 48 4.32 5.07 2.04
CA PHE A 48 4.47 3.86 1.24
C PHE A 48 4.57 2.60 2.13
N ALA A 49 5.35 2.66 3.21
CA ALA A 49 5.46 1.57 4.18
C ALA A 49 4.13 1.28 4.88
N PHE A 50 3.38 2.33 5.26
CA PHE A 50 2.08 2.19 5.89
C PHE A 50 1.02 1.61 4.94
N GLY A 51 0.99 2.07 3.68
CA GLY A 51 0.13 1.50 2.65
C GLY A 51 0.45 0.03 2.35
N PHE A 52 1.74 -0.32 2.29
CA PHE A 52 2.20 -1.69 2.11
C PHE A 52 1.82 -2.60 3.30
N LEU A 53 1.99 -2.12 4.54
CA LEU A 53 1.57 -2.84 5.75
C LEU A 53 0.05 -3.08 5.80
N LEU A 54 -0.76 -2.09 5.45
CA LEU A 54 -2.22 -2.25 5.36
C LEU A 54 -2.62 -3.22 4.25
N GLY A 55 -1.93 -3.19 3.10
CA GLY A 55 -2.13 -4.16 2.03
C GLY A 55 -1.84 -5.60 2.47
N ILE A 56 -0.77 -5.82 3.23
CA ILE A 56 -0.45 -7.13 3.81
C ILE A 56 -1.52 -7.54 4.85
N ALA A 57 -2.00 -6.62 5.68
CA ALA A 57 -3.06 -6.91 6.66
C ALA A 57 -4.39 -7.27 5.97
N GLY A 58 -4.71 -6.64 4.84
CA GLY A 58 -5.92 -6.92 4.05
C GLY A 58 -5.95 -8.35 3.49
N ASN A 59 -4.81 -8.89 3.05
CA ASN A 59 -4.73 -10.26 2.54
C ASN A 59 -5.14 -11.31 3.59
N ASN A 60 -4.85 -11.06 4.87
CA ASN A 60 -5.22 -11.98 5.95
C ASN A 60 -6.72 -11.97 6.27
N ALA A 61 -7.41 -10.84 6.08
CA ALA A 61 -8.86 -10.79 6.26
C ALA A 61 -9.61 -11.60 5.19
N LEU A 62 -9.10 -11.67 3.96
CA LEU A 62 -9.64 -12.54 2.91
C LEU A 62 -9.28 -14.03 3.11
N ASN A 63 -8.20 -14.33 3.83
CA ASN A 63 -7.76 -15.70 4.03
C ASN A 63 -8.45 -16.42 5.22
N SER A 64 -9.53 -15.86 5.78
CA SER A 64 -10.23 -16.55 6.86
C SER A 64 -10.77 -17.91 6.35
N PRO A 65 -10.47 -19.03 7.04
CA PRO A 65 -10.89 -20.36 6.59
C PRO A 65 -12.42 -20.48 6.53
N LYS A 66 -13.13 -19.80 7.43
CA LYS A 66 -14.59 -19.76 7.49
C LYS A 66 -15.25 -19.23 6.22
N ARG A 67 -14.74 -18.13 5.64
CA ARG A 67 -15.33 -17.53 4.42
C ARG A 67 -15.19 -18.44 3.21
N ARG A 68 -14.06 -19.18 3.11
CA ARG A 68 -13.85 -20.15 2.03
C ARG A 68 -14.86 -21.30 2.11
N ASP A 69 -15.14 -21.80 3.32
CA ASP A 69 -16.10 -22.87 3.52
C ASP A 69 -17.54 -22.41 3.25
N GLU A 70 -17.91 -21.17 3.63
CA GLU A 70 -19.20 -20.55 3.25
C GLU A 70 -19.37 -20.47 1.72
N LEU A 71 -18.35 -19.96 1.00
CA LEU A 71 -18.35 -19.84 -0.46
C LEU A 71 -18.48 -21.19 -1.17
N ALA A 72 -17.88 -22.25 -0.63
CA ALA A 72 -18.00 -23.58 -1.20
C ALA A 72 -19.45 -24.11 -1.12
N ILE A 73 -20.13 -23.87 -0.01
CA ILE A 73 -21.54 -24.25 0.19
C ILE A 73 -22.45 -23.46 -0.75
N GLU A 74 -22.22 -22.15 -0.87
CA GLU A 74 -22.97 -21.28 -1.79
C GLU A 74 -22.87 -21.77 -3.24
N LYS A 75 -21.65 -22.07 -3.70
CA LYS A 75 -21.38 -22.60 -5.04
C LYS A 75 -21.97 -24.00 -5.27
N CYS A 76 -22.00 -24.83 -4.23
CA CYS A 76 -22.64 -26.14 -4.27
C CYS A 76 -24.15 -26.00 -4.54
N ARG A 77 -24.81 -25.10 -3.79
CA ARG A 77 -26.25 -24.80 -3.95
C ARG A 77 -26.59 -24.17 -5.30
N GLU A 78 -25.68 -23.41 -5.88
CA GLU A 78 -25.83 -22.86 -7.22
C GLU A 78 -25.85 -23.97 -8.27
N THR A 79 -24.91 -24.93 -8.17
CA THR A 79 -24.79 -26.07 -9.10
C THR A 79 -26.03 -26.96 -9.08
N GLU A 80 -26.71 -27.11 -7.95
CA GLU A 80 -27.99 -27.85 -7.89
C GLU A 80 -29.13 -27.22 -8.70
N ARG A 81 -29.10 -25.89 -8.85
CA ARG A 81 -30.15 -25.13 -9.55
C ARG A 81 -29.93 -25.11 -11.07
N ASP A 82 -28.80 -25.61 -11.56
CA ASP A 82 -28.53 -25.66 -12.99
C ASP A 82 -29.45 -26.64 -13.69
N ALA A 83 -30.22 -26.10 -14.64
CA ALA A 83 -31.16 -26.86 -15.46
C ALA A 83 -30.48 -27.89 -16.38
N LEU A 84 -29.16 -27.75 -16.60
CA LEU A 84 -28.32 -28.59 -17.45
C LEU A 84 -27.97 -29.96 -16.84
N LEU A 85 -28.13 -30.14 -15.53
CA LEU A 85 -27.80 -31.40 -14.85
C LEU A 85 -28.95 -32.41 -14.89
N ASP A 86 -28.60 -33.68 -15.13
CA ASP A 86 -29.48 -34.84 -15.04
C ASP A 86 -30.13 -34.95 -13.63
N LEU A 87 -31.34 -35.49 -13.56
CA LEU A 87 -32.11 -35.58 -12.31
C LEU A 87 -31.38 -36.41 -11.24
N GLY A 88 -30.59 -37.41 -11.64
CA GLY A 88 -29.74 -38.18 -10.75
C GLY A 88 -28.60 -37.34 -10.18
N ALA A 89 -27.91 -36.59 -11.03
CA ALA A 89 -26.79 -35.73 -10.63
C ALA A 89 -27.22 -34.68 -9.60
N ARG A 90 -28.43 -34.12 -9.71
CA ARG A 90 -28.96 -33.17 -8.71
C ARG A 90 -29.20 -33.79 -7.34
N ARG A 91 -29.64 -35.06 -7.28
CA ARG A 91 -29.84 -35.77 -6.01
C ARG A 91 -28.52 -36.07 -5.31
N PHE A 92 -27.51 -36.46 -6.08
CA PHE A 92 -26.16 -36.67 -5.54
C PHE A 92 -25.50 -35.36 -5.11
N ALA A 93 -25.66 -34.28 -5.87
CA ALA A 93 -25.19 -32.96 -5.51
C ALA A 93 -25.79 -32.49 -4.17
N ARG A 94 -27.11 -32.67 -3.98
CA ARG A 94 -27.79 -32.39 -2.70
C ARG A 94 -27.19 -33.11 -1.51
N ALA A 95 -27.04 -34.43 -1.62
CA ALA A 95 -26.46 -35.23 -0.55
C ALA A 95 -25.01 -34.81 -0.22
N ALA A 96 -24.25 -34.34 -1.23
CA ALA A 96 -22.91 -33.82 -1.03
C ALA A 96 -22.92 -32.43 -0.36
N CYS A 97 -23.81 -31.52 -0.79
CA CYS A 97 -23.94 -30.19 -0.20
C CYS A 97 -24.40 -30.27 1.26
N ASP A 98 -25.32 -31.19 1.60
CA ASP A 98 -25.80 -31.40 2.97
C ASP A 98 -24.65 -31.79 3.91
N ARG A 99 -23.78 -32.72 3.48
CA ARG A 99 -22.60 -33.09 4.28
C ARG A 99 -21.64 -31.93 4.49
N MET A 100 -21.45 -31.07 3.50
CA MET A 100 -20.60 -29.88 3.64
C MET A 100 -21.17 -28.90 4.67
N VAL A 101 -22.51 -28.74 4.72
CA VAL A 101 -23.18 -27.89 5.71
C VAL A 101 -23.02 -28.47 7.12
N ASP A 102 -23.18 -29.79 7.28
CA ASP A 102 -22.97 -30.46 8.56
C ASP A 102 -21.52 -30.33 9.04
N GLU A 103 -20.55 -30.49 8.13
CA GLU A 103 -19.13 -30.29 8.44
C GLU A 103 -18.86 -28.84 8.87
N PHE A 104 -19.40 -27.85 8.15
CA PHE A 104 -19.30 -26.44 8.52
C PHE A 104 -19.90 -26.15 9.91
N ARG A 105 -21.10 -26.67 10.19
CA ARG A 105 -21.77 -26.50 11.48
C ARG A 105 -20.95 -27.15 12.61
N SER A 106 -20.37 -28.33 12.38
CA SER A 106 -19.50 -29.00 13.36
C SER A 106 -18.19 -28.25 13.63
N ARG A 107 -17.62 -27.62 12.60
CA ARG A 107 -16.33 -26.92 12.67
C ARG A 107 -16.44 -25.52 13.27
N TYR A 108 -17.51 -24.78 12.95
CA TYR A 108 -17.65 -23.36 13.32
C TYR A 108 -18.79 -23.07 14.29
N GLY A 109 -19.65 -24.04 14.62
CA GLY A 109 -20.78 -23.84 15.53
C GLY A 109 -21.79 -22.79 15.07
N ALA A 110 -21.83 -22.49 13.76
CA ALA A 110 -22.66 -21.45 13.16
C ALA A 110 -23.29 -21.94 11.85
N GLU A 111 -24.36 -21.27 11.41
CA GLU A 111 -24.97 -21.57 10.11
C GLU A 111 -24.25 -20.82 8.97
N PRO A 112 -24.07 -21.47 7.80
CA PRO A 112 -23.50 -20.82 6.62
C PRO A 112 -24.48 -19.79 6.06
N ARG A 113 -23.95 -18.65 5.60
CA ARG A 113 -24.72 -17.49 5.11
C ARG A 113 -25.16 -17.62 3.65
#